data_AF-A0A023FI41-F1
#
_entry.id   AF-A0A023FI41-F1
#
_cell.length_a   1.000
_cell.length_b   1.000
_cell.length_c   1.000
_cell.angle_alpha   90.00
_cell.angle_beta   90.00
_cell.angle_gamma   90.00
#
_symmetry.space_group_name_H-M   'P 1'
#
loop_
_entity.id
_entity.type
_entity.pdbx_description
1 polymer ?
#
loop_
_entity_poly.entity_id
_entity_poly.type
_entity_poly.pdbx_seq_one_letter_code
_entity_poly.pdbx_strand_id
1 'polypeptide(L)'
;AISWQFRRDKLLALYFHASWAPQCKQVDDLMPDLTKDKDLALTSFYKVDAEQAQDVSLKYGVSSVPTFVILLNGQEADKVEGVNVPELVRKLKLLQARVEMAPLVAGEKREVMQRLQAIIAKAPCMLFMEGSPSAPAAGESSEAVALLQKAGLKFEHFDVTTDSALRQELIAHVASKAACKYPLLFCNGKFVGGFDEMKRLNEQGKLADLCAPGSLTQRLEQLINKAPVMVFMKGSPDAPRCGFSRTLVELFKKNNVTYGSF
;
A
#
# COMPACT_ATOMS: atom_id res chain seq x y z
N ALA A 1 22.89 -21.42 -11.03
CA ALA A 1 21.59 -21.45 -10.33
C ALA A 1 20.50 -21.11 -11.34
N ILE A 2 19.62 -22.05 -11.67
CA ILE A 2 18.50 -21.77 -12.59
C ILE A 2 17.48 -20.96 -11.80
N SER A 3 17.38 -19.66 -12.09
CA SER A 3 16.33 -18.82 -11.52
C SER A 3 15.04 -19.08 -12.29
N TRP A 4 14.10 -19.80 -11.68
CA TRP A 4 12.73 -19.91 -12.19
C TRP A 4 12.06 -18.54 -12.07
N GLN A 5 12.10 -17.74 -13.14
CA GLN A 5 11.29 -16.52 -13.23
C GLN A 5 9.85 -16.91 -13.58
N PHE A 6 9.04 -17.19 -12.57
CA PHE A 6 7.59 -17.22 -12.72
C PHE A 6 7.14 -15.82 -13.18
N ARG A 7 6.52 -15.71 -14.36
CA ARG A 7 5.83 -14.48 -14.73
C ARG A 7 4.77 -14.20 -13.67
N ARG A 8 4.82 -13.01 -13.07
CA ARG A 8 4.04 -12.62 -11.89
C ARG A 8 2.53 -12.45 -12.14
N ASP A 9 2.05 -12.72 -13.35
CA ASP A 9 0.68 -12.43 -13.82
C ASP A 9 -0.07 -13.69 -14.30
N LYS A 10 0.27 -14.89 -13.80
CA LYS A 10 -0.31 -16.16 -14.29
C LYS A 10 -1.03 -16.94 -13.18
N LEU A 11 -2.23 -17.42 -13.51
CA LEU A 11 -2.94 -18.44 -12.75
C LEU A 11 -2.36 -19.81 -13.13
N LEU A 12 -1.97 -20.61 -12.15
CA LEU A 12 -1.41 -21.94 -12.35
C LEU A 12 -2.34 -22.99 -11.77
N ALA A 13 -2.55 -24.08 -12.49
CA ALA A 13 -3.24 -25.26 -11.99
C ALA A 13 -2.27 -26.43 -11.97
N LEU A 14 -1.79 -26.79 -10.79
CA LEU A 14 -0.91 -27.95 -10.58
C LEU A 14 -1.78 -29.19 -10.42
N TYR A 15 -1.73 -30.07 -11.41
CA TYR A 15 -2.44 -31.33 -11.43
C TYR A 15 -1.56 -32.45 -10.87
N PHE A 16 -1.78 -32.79 -9.60
CA PHE A 16 -1.15 -33.93 -8.94
C PHE A 16 -1.82 -35.23 -9.36
N HIS A 17 -1.04 -36.16 -9.90
CA HIS A 17 -1.52 -37.42 -10.44
C HIS A 17 -0.61 -38.59 -10.04
N ALA A 18 -1.13 -39.80 -10.23
CA ALA A 18 -0.33 -41.03 -10.25
C ALA A 18 -0.73 -41.89 -11.45
N SER A 19 0.24 -42.50 -12.12
CA SER A 19 0.02 -43.29 -13.35
C SER A 19 -0.84 -44.53 -13.12
N TRP A 20 -0.84 -45.08 -11.90
CA TRP A 20 -1.62 -46.25 -11.51
C TRP A 20 -3.07 -45.94 -11.14
N ALA A 21 -3.43 -44.66 -10.93
CA ALA A 21 -4.75 -44.28 -10.42
C ALA A 21 -5.79 -44.14 -11.55
N PRO A 22 -6.86 -44.96 -11.60
CA PRO A 22 -7.84 -44.91 -12.70
C PRO A 22 -8.58 -43.57 -12.81
N GLN A 23 -8.80 -42.90 -11.68
CA GLN A 23 -9.42 -41.57 -11.63
C GLN A 23 -8.55 -40.51 -12.31
N CYS A 24 -7.23 -40.67 -12.31
CA CYS A 24 -6.33 -39.77 -13.03
C CYS A 24 -6.48 -39.89 -14.55
N LYS A 25 -6.75 -41.09 -15.06
CA LYS A 25 -6.99 -41.29 -16.50
C LYS A 25 -8.20 -40.49 -17.01
N GLN A 26 -9.27 -40.43 -16.21
CA GLN A 26 -10.46 -39.64 -16.56
C GLN A 26 -10.14 -38.15 -16.68
N VAL A 27 -9.30 -37.63 -15.78
CA VAL A 27 -8.85 -36.24 -15.84
C VAL A 27 -7.93 -36.02 -17.03
N ASP A 28 -6.99 -36.95 -17.28
CA ASP A 28 -6.07 -36.91 -18.41
C ASP A 28 -6.78 -36.81 -19.76
N ASP A 29 -7.86 -37.57 -19.95
CA ASP A 29 -8.68 -37.55 -21.16
C ASP A 29 -9.37 -36.19 -21.38
N LEU A 30 -9.61 -35.42 -20.31
CA LEU A 30 -10.25 -34.09 -20.34
C LEU A 30 -9.25 -32.93 -20.41
N MET A 31 -7.97 -33.16 -20.12
CA MET A 31 -6.93 -32.10 -20.16
C MET A 31 -6.81 -31.39 -21.52
N PRO A 32 -6.92 -32.06 -22.68
CA PRO A 32 -6.88 -31.38 -23.98
C PRO A 32 -7.99 -30.34 -24.15
N ASP A 33 -9.18 -30.60 -23.59
CA ASP A 33 -10.31 -29.66 -23.67
C ASP A 33 -10.10 -28.49 -22.70
N LEU A 34 -9.66 -28.77 -21.46
CA LEU A 34 -9.36 -27.75 -20.46
C LEU A 34 -8.26 -26.79 -20.90
N THR A 35 -7.22 -27.29 -21.58
CA THR A 35 -6.11 -26.46 -22.06
C THR A 35 -6.44 -25.66 -23.32
N LYS A 36 -7.50 -26.02 -24.05
CA LYS A 36 -7.99 -25.30 -25.24
C LYS A 36 -9.18 -24.39 -24.95
N ASP A 37 -9.78 -24.50 -23.77
CA ASP A 37 -10.89 -23.65 -23.35
C ASP A 37 -10.45 -22.18 -23.32
N LYS A 38 -11.09 -21.37 -24.16
CA LYS A 38 -10.82 -19.92 -24.26
C LYS A 38 -11.17 -19.19 -22.97
N ASP A 39 -12.14 -19.70 -22.21
CA ASP A 39 -12.50 -19.15 -20.91
C ASP A 39 -11.45 -19.46 -19.82
N LEU A 40 -10.45 -20.29 -20.12
CA LEU A 40 -9.35 -20.65 -19.23
C LEU A 40 -7.99 -20.13 -19.74
N ALA A 41 -7.98 -19.19 -20.68
CA ALA A 41 -6.77 -18.73 -21.38
C ALA A 41 -5.68 -18.12 -20.46
N LEU A 42 -6.03 -17.63 -19.27
CA LEU A 42 -5.06 -17.12 -18.29
C LEU A 42 -4.50 -18.21 -17.36
N THR A 43 -5.03 -19.44 -17.47
CA THR A 43 -4.59 -20.59 -16.67
C THR A 43 -3.52 -21.39 -17.41
N SER A 44 -2.39 -21.65 -16.75
CA SER A 44 -1.41 -22.63 -17.22
C SER A 44 -1.50 -23.90 -16.37
N PHE A 45 -1.70 -25.03 -17.02
CA PHE A 45 -1.78 -26.34 -16.36
C PHE A 45 -0.43 -27.04 -16.34
N TYR A 46 -0.07 -27.65 -15.22
CA TYR A 46 1.15 -28.44 -15.05
C TYR A 46 0.84 -29.77 -14.39
N LYS A 47 1.28 -30.87 -15.01
CA LYS A 47 1.20 -32.19 -14.41
C LYS A 47 2.33 -32.36 -13.38
N VAL A 48 2.00 -32.90 -12.22
CA VAL A 48 2.94 -33.21 -11.14
C VAL A 48 2.71 -34.67 -10.73
N ASP A 49 3.71 -35.51 -10.93
CA ASP A 49 3.67 -36.87 -10.40
C ASP A 49 3.82 -36.82 -8.88
N ALA A 50 2.77 -37.20 -8.16
CA ALA A 50 2.70 -37.05 -6.71
C ALA A 50 3.70 -37.94 -5.96
N GLU A 51 4.13 -39.06 -6.57
CA GLU A 51 5.07 -40.02 -5.98
C GLU A 51 6.53 -39.64 -6.24
N GLN A 52 6.80 -39.00 -7.38
CA GLN A 52 8.13 -38.51 -7.72
C GLN A 52 8.44 -37.16 -7.06
N ALA A 53 7.44 -36.30 -6.87
CA ALA A 53 7.58 -34.97 -6.28
C ALA A 53 6.97 -34.90 -4.87
N GLN A 54 7.38 -35.80 -3.97
CA GLN A 54 6.80 -35.93 -2.63
C GLN A 54 6.95 -34.67 -1.77
N ASP A 55 8.08 -33.96 -1.90
CA ASP A 55 8.33 -32.68 -1.23
C ASP A 55 7.31 -31.61 -1.64
N VAL A 56 6.96 -31.57 -2.93
CA VAL A 56 5.94 -30.66 -3.48
C VAL A 56 4.54 -31.09 -3.03
N SER A 57 4.23 -32.39 -3.05
CA SER A 57 2.97 -32.94 -2.55
C SER A 57 2.76 -32.60 -1.07
N LEU A 58 3.79 -32.75 -0.23
CA LEU A 58 3.77 -32.39 1.18
C LEU A 58 3.58 -30.89 1.39
N LYS A 59 4.32 -30.06 0.63
CA LYS A 59 4.23 -28.59 0.71
C LYS A 59 2.80 -28.09 0.50
N TYR A 60 2.08 -28.67 -0.45
CA TYR A 60 0.71 -28.29 -0.77
C TYR A 60 -0.34 -29.18 -0.09
N GLY A 61 0.05 -30.05 0.85
CA GLY A 61 -0.87 -30.91 1.58
C GLY A 61 -1.74 -31.79 0.66
N VAL A 62 -1.13 -32.42 -0.34
CA VAL A 62 -1.78 -33.36 -1.25
C VAL A 62 -1.75 -34.75 -0.63
N SER A 63 -2.91 -35.26 -0.24
CA SER A 63 -3.08 -36.57 0.41
C SER A 63 -3.71 -37.63 -0.50
N SER A 64 -4.30 -37.21 -1.62
CA SER A 64 -4.93 -38.10 -2.60
C SER A 64 -4.73 -37.57 -4.03
N VAL A 65 -4.85 -38.45 -5.02
CA VAL A 65 -4.81 -38.11 -6.44
C VAL A 65 -6.11 -38.61 -7.11
N PRO A 66 -6.63 -37.92 -8.13
CA PRO A 66 -6.16 -36.65 -8.69
C PRO A 66 -6.44 -35.45 -7.76
N THR A 67 -5.52 -34.49 -7.67
CA THR A 67 -5.74 -33.23 -6.95
C THR A 67 -5.23 -32.06 -7.78
N PHE A 68 -6.00 -30.98 -7.87
CA PHE A 68 -5.58 -29.72 -8.44
C PHE A 68 -5.28 -28.71 -7.34
N VAL A 69 -4.08 -28.15 -7.34
CA VAL A 69 -3.71 -26.99 -6.52
C VAL A 69 -3.64 -25.78 -7.43
N ILE A 70 -4.46 -24.76 -7.14
CA ILE A 70 -4.55 -23.55 -7.96
C ILE A 70 -3.71 -22.47 -7.29
N LEU A 71 -2.71 -21.96 -8.01
CA LEU A 71 -1.83 -20.89 -7.54
C LEU A 71 -2.15 -19.58 -8.27
N LEU A 72 -2.36 -18.51 -7.51
CA LEU A 72 -2.44 -17.15 -8.00
C LEU A 72 -1.17 -16.40 -7.55
N ASN A 73 -0.40 -15.89 -8.51
CA ASN A 73 0.85 -15.17 -8.23
C ASN A 73 1.83 -15.95 -7.33
N GLY A 74 1.85 -17.28 -7.50
CA GLY A 74 2.70 -18.20 -6.74
C GLY A 74 2.20 -18.58 -5.34
N GLN A 75 1.07 -18.01 -4.89
CA GLN A 75 0.42 -18.38 -3.63
C GLN A 75 -0.74 -19.35 -3.88
N GLU A 76 -0.93 -20.32 -2.99
CA GLU A 76 -2.09 -21.20 -3.04
C GLU A 76 -3.37 -20.38 -2.85
N ALA A 77 -4.21 -20.38 -3.87
CA ALA A 77 -5.48 -19.66 -3.88
C ALA A 77 -6.66 -20.59 -3.60
N ASP A 78 -6.58 -21.83 -4.09
CA ASP A 78 -7.64 -22.84 -3.92
C ASP A 78 -7.13 -24.25 -4.25
N LYS A 79 -7.94 -25.27 -3.94
CA LYS A 79 -7.68 -26.69 -4.21
C LYS A 79 -8.96 -27.42 -4.63
N VAL A 80 -8.81 -28.42 -5.50
CA VAL A 80 -9.90 -29.34 -5.91
C VAL A 80 -9.39 -30.77 -5.85
N GLU A 81 -10.05 -31.61 -5.06
CA GLU A 81 -9.68 -33.02 -4.90
C GLU A 81 -10.64 -33.93 -5.68
N GLY A 82 -10.11 -35.02 -6.22
CA GLY A 82 -10.87 -35.98 -7.00
C GLY A 82 -11.23 -35.50 -8.41
N VAL A 83 -12.11 -36.26 -9.08
CA VAL A 83 -12.55 -36.00 -10.47
C VAL A 83 -13.70 -34.99 -10.45
N ASN A 84 -13.43 -33.75 -10.03
CA ASN A 84 -14.41 -32.66 -10.01
C ASN A 84 -14.03 -31.52 -10.97
N VAL A 85 -14.05 -31.84 -12.27
CA VAL A 85 -13.74 -30.87 -13.34
C VAL A 85 -14.69 -29.67 -13.35
N PRO A 86 -16.01 -29.80 -13.11
CA PRO A 86 -16.90 -28.64 -13.03
C PRO A 86 -16.51 -27.65 -11.92
N GLU A 87 -16.11 -28.13 -10.75
CA GLU A 87 -15.65 -27.27 -9.66
C GLU A 87 -14.31 -26.59 -10.00
N LEU A 88 -13.37 -27.33 -10.60
CA LEU A 88 -12.11 -26.79 -11.09
C LEU A 88 -12.34 -25.63 -12.05
N VAL A 89 -13.16 -25.83 -13.09
CA VAL A 89 -13.48 -24.79 -14.08
C VAL A 89 -14.13 -23.59 -13.41
N ARG A 90 -15.08 -23.80 -12.49
CA ARG A 90 -15.71 -22.69 -11.75
C ARG A 90 -14.70 -21.87 -10.96
N LYS A 91 -13.82 -22.51 -10.19
CA LYS A 91 -12.77 -21.84 -9.39
C LYS A 91 -11.78 -21.09 -10.27
N LEU A 92 -11.34 -21.70 -11.38
CA LEU A 92 -10.45 -21.04 -12.34
C LEU A 92 -11.09 -19.81 -12.96
N LYS A 93 -12.35 -19.88 -13.42
CA LYS A 93 -13.06 -18.70 -13.96
C LYS A 93 -13.17 -17.56 -12.94
N LEU A 94 -13.50 -17.87 -11.68
CA LEU A 94 -13.56 -16.87 -10.61
C LEU A 94 -12.19 -16.21 -10.35
N LEU A 95 -11.11 -17.00 -10.33
CA LEU A 95 -9.77 -16.48 -10.10
C LEU A 95 -9.23 -15.69 -11.30
N GLN A 96 -9.59 -16.05 -12.53
CA GLN A 96 -9.24 -15.27 -13.73
C GLN A 96 -9.91 -13.90 -13.73
N ALA A 97 -11.19 -13.83 -13.39
CA ALA A 97 -11.88 -12.54 -13.23
C ALA A 97 -11.16 -11.64 -12.20
N ARG A 98 -10.64 -12.21 -11.11
CA ARG A 98 -9.83 -11.47 -10.13
C ARG A 98 -8.50 -10.97 -10.71
N VAL A 99 -7.84 -11.75 -11.58
CA VAL A 99 -6.61 -11.34 -12.27
C VAL A 99 -6.88 -10.16 -13.20
N GLU A 100 -7.96 -10.21 -13.97
CA GLU A 100 -8.32 -9.16 -14.93
C GLU A 100 -8.78 -7.87 -14.24
N MET A 101 -9.48 -7.98 -13.10
CA MET A 101 -9.92 -6.82 -12.33
C MET A 101 -8.78 -6.16 -11.54
N ALA A 102 -7.73 -6.90 -11.16
CA ALA A 102 -6.68 -6.37 -10.29
C ALA A 102 -5.97 -5.11 -10.84
N PRO A 103 -5.57 -5.04 -12.14
CA PRO A 103 -5.01 -3.82 -12.73
C PRO A 103 -5.97 -2.63 -12.74
N LEU A 104 -7.26 -2.86 -12.99
CA LEU A 104 -8.28 -1.82 -13.03
C LEU A 104 -8.46 -1.19 -11.65
N VAL A 105 -8.65 -2.04 -10.64
CA VAL A 105 -8.78 -1.60 -9.23
C VAL A 105 -7.50 -0.90 -8.76
N ALA A 106 -6.33 -1.41 -9.15
CA ALA A 106 -5.06 -0.77 -8.82
C ALA A 106 -4.91 0.60 -9.50
N GLY A 107 -5.40 0.76 -10.73
CA GLY A 107 -5.42 2.02 -11.48
C GLY A 107 -6.32 3.07 -10.83
N GLU A 108 -7.58 2.72 -10.56
CA GLU A 108 -8.54 3.60 -9.88
C GLU A 108 -8.02 4.02 -8.50
N LYS A 109 -7.54 3.06 -7.72
CA LYS A 109 -6.94 3.33 -6.41
C LYS A 109 -5.76 4.28 -6.50
N ARG A 110 -4.88 4.11 -7.50
CA ARG A 110 -3.74 4.99 -7.71
C ARG A 110 -4.19 6.41 -8.04
N GLU A 111 -5.21 6.57 -8.87
CA GLU A 111 -5.77 7.89 -9.21
C GLU A 111 -6.37 8.58 -7.99
N VAL A 112 -7.18 7.87 -7.20
CA VAL A 112 -7.75 8.41 -5.96
C VAL A 112 -6.65 8.83 -4.98
N MET A 113 -5.61 8.01 -4.80
CA MET A 113 -4.48 8.35 -3.93
C MET A 113 -3.70 9.58 -4.41
N GLN A 114 -3.54 9.78 -5.72
CA GLN A 114 -2.93 10.98 -6.27
C GLN A 114 -3.78 12.23 -6.00
N ARG A 115 -5.10 12.13 -6.18
CA ARG A 115 -6.04 13.22 -5.86
C ARG A 115 -6.00 13.56 -4.38
N LEU A 116 -5.97 12.56 -3.50
CA LEU A 116 -5.87 12.76 -2.06
C LEU A 116 -4.58 13.50 -1.68
N GLN A 117 -3.43 13.09 -2.22
CA GLN A 117 -2.16 13.77 -2.01
C GLN A 117 -2.21 15.23 -2.49
N ALA A 118 -2.80 15.47 -3.66
CA ALA A 118 -2.95 16.82 -4.20
C ALA A 118 -3.83 17.71 -3.30
N ILE A 119 -4.92 17.17 -2.74
CA ILE A 119 -5.80 17.90 -1.81
C ILE A 119 -5.06 18.21 -0.50
N ILE A 120 -4.39 17.22 0.10
CA ILE A 120 -3.61 17.40 1.34
C ILE A 120 -2.52 18.47 1.15
N ALA A 121 -1.93 18.57 -0.04
CA ALA A 121 -0.88 19.54 -0.34
C ALA A 121 -1.39 20.97 -0.59
N LYS A 122 -2.71 21.21 -0.71
CA LYS A 122 -3.25 22.54 -1.00
C LYS A 122 -2.97 23.56 0.10
N ALA A 123 -2.91 23.12 1.36
CA ALA A 123 -2.61 24.00 2.49
C ALA A 123 -1.83 23.29 3.60
N PRO A 124 -1.06 24.05 4.42
CA PRO A 124 -0.44 23.54 5.63
C PRO A 124 -1.43 22.99 6.66
N CYS A 125 -2.70 23.40 6.62
CA CYS A 125 -3.75 22.92 7.50
C CYS A 125 -4.96 22.57 6.63
N MET A 126 -5.21 21.28 6.45
CA MET A 126 -6.28 20.73 5.61
C MET A 126 -7.27 19.94 6.47
N LEU A 127 -8.53 20.39 6.51
CA LEU A 127 -9.62 19.72 7.22
C LEU A 127 -10.51 18.94 6.25
N PHE A 128 -10.57 17.62 6.42
CA PHE A 128 -11.54 16.78 5.73
C PHE A 128 -12.78 16.67 6.61
N MET A 129 -13.91 17.22 6.17
CA MET A 129 -15.13 17.34 6.96
C MET A 129 -16.37 16.99 6.12
N GLU A 130 -17.50 16.80 6.79
CA GLU A 130 -18.79 16.66 6.12
C GLU A 130 -19.44 18.04 5.98
N GLY A 131 -19.67 18.49 4.75
CA GLY A 131 -20.09 19.85 4.41
C GLY A 131 -18.90 20.82 4.30
N SER A 132 -19.15 22.09 4.63
CA SER A 132 -18.15 23.18 4.53
C SER A 132 -18.05 24.00 5.82
N PRO A 133 -17.01 24.82 6.02
CA PRO A 133 -16.89 25.67 7.20
C PRO A 133 -18.05 26.67 7.38
N SER A 134 -18.68 27.10 6.29
CA SER A 134 -19.86 27.99 6.34
C SER A 134 -21.18 27.23 6.51
N ALA A 135 -21.22 25.96 6.12
CA ALA A 135 -22.38 25.09 6.27
C ALA A 135 -21.94 23.65 6.61
N PRO A 136 -21.58 23.35 7.87
CA PRO A 136 -21.19 22.01 8.28
C PRO A 136 -22.40 21.06 8.26
N ALA A 137 -22.22 19.84 7.76
CA ALA A 137 -23.30 18.85 7.64
C ALA A 137 -23.37 17.86 8.82
N ALA A 138 -22.42 17.93 9.77
CA ALA A 138 -22.36 17.07 10.95
C ALA A 138 -21.90 17.83 12.20
N GLY A 139 -22.31 17.38 13.39
CA GLY A 139 -22.02 18.02 14.68
C GLY A 139 -20.51 18.17 14.95
N GLU A 140 -19.75 17.07 14.86
CA GLU A 140 -18.29 17.10 15.06
C GLU A 140 -17.57 17.97 14.00
N SER A 141 -18.10 18.02 12.77
CA SER A 141 -17.58 18.91 11.72
C SER A 141 -17.76 20.39 12.09
N SER A 142 -18.92 20.75 12.65
CA SER A 142 -19.17 22.11 13.16
C SER A 142 -18.25 22.46 14.33
N GLU A 143 -18.09 21.55 15.29
CA GLU A 143 -17.24 21.79 16.44
C GLU A 143 -15.74 21.90 16.07
N ALA A 144 -15.26 21.09 15.11
CA ALA A 144 -13.89 21.18 14.64
C ALA A 144 -13.60 22.53 13.95
N VAL A 145 -14.53 23.02 13.11
CA VAL A 145 -14.43 24.35 12.50
C VAL A 145 -14.33 25.43 13.58
N ALA A 146 -15.23 25.39 14.57
CA ALA A 146 -15.22 26.34 15.68
C ALA A 146 -13.91 26.28 16.49
N LEU A 147 -13.38 25.07 16.74
CA LEU A 147 -12.12 24.86 17.45
C LEU A 147 -10.94 25.49 16.70
N LEU A 148 -10.81 25.22 15.40
CA LEU A 148 -9.71 25.74 14.58
C LEU A 148 -9.78 27.27 14.44
N GLN A 149 -10.98 27.82 14.25
CA GLN A 149 -11.19 29.27 14.20
C GLN A 149 -10.87 29.93 15.54
N LYS A 150 -11.31 29.36 16.66
CA LYS A 150 -10.99 29.85 18.01
C LYS A 150 -9.49 29.79 18.31
N ALA A 151 -8.80 28.78 17.78
CA ALA A 151 -7.35 28.65 17.87
C ALA A 151 -6.59 29.63 16.94
N GLY A 152 -7.30 30.43 16.13
CA GLY A 152 -6.68 31.38 15.19
C GLY A 152 -6.00 30.71 13.99
N LEU A 153 -6.32 29.44 13.72
CA LEU A 153 -5.70 28.69 12.64
C LEU A 153 -6.38 28.96 11.31
N LYS A 154 -5.59 29.32 10.30
CA LYS A 154 -6.04 29.33 8.91
C LYS A 154 -5.98 27.92 8.37
N PHE A 155 -7.08 27.44 7.81
CA PHE A 155 -7.18 26.11 7.23
C PHE A 155 -8.01 26.12 5.95
N GLU A 156 -7.67 25.23 5.05
CA GLU A 156 -8.50 24.87 3.90
C GLU A 156 -9.27 23.59 4.22
N HIS A 157 -10.31 23.31 3.45
CA HIS A 157 -11.17 22.16 3.69
C HIS A 157 -11.44 21.34 2.44
N PHE A 158 -11.89 20.10 2.65
CA PHE A 158 -12.46 19.25 1.63
C PHE A 158 -13.73 18.58 2.16
N ASP A 159 -14.84 18.73 1.43
CA ASP A 159 -16.11 18.09 1.75
C ASP A 159 -16.10 16.63 1.26
N VAL A 160 -15.99 15.70 2.20
CA VAL A 160 -15.91 14.26 1.88
C VAL A 160 -17.22 13.67 1.39
N THR A 161 -18.35 14.39 1.54
CA THR A 161 -19.65 13.93 1.03
C THR A 161 -19.74 14.02 -0.50
N THR A 162 -18.89 14.85 -1.11
CA THR A 162 -18.86 15.06 -2.57
C THR A 162 -18.11 13.97 -3.33
N ASP A 163 -17.31 13.14 -2.64
CA ASP A 163 -16.49 12.10 -3.27
C ASP A 163 -16.44 10.84 -2.39
N SER A 164 -17.31 9.88 -2.70
CA SER A 164 -17.45 8.63 -1.95
C SER A 164 -16.20 7.74 -2.07
N ALA A 165 -15.53 7.72 -3.22
CA ALA A 165 -14.32 6.92 -3.45
C ALA A 165 -13.16 7.45 -2.60
N LEU A 166 -12.93 8.76 -2.62
CA LEU A 166 -11.93 9.40 -1.76
C LEU A 166 -12.26 9.20 -0.29
N ARG A 167 -13.54 9.38 0.11
CA ARG A 167 -14.00 9.18 1.49
C ARG A 167 -13.68 7.78 2.00
N GLN A 168 -13.90 6.74 1.19
CA GLN A 168 -13.59 5.35 1.54
C GLN A 168 -12.08 5.11 1.62
N GLU A 169 -11.31 5.55 0.63
CA GLU A 169 -9.87 5.34 0.58
C GLU A 169 -9.13 6.08 1.70
N LEU A 170 -9.57 7.29 2.06
CA LEU A 170 -9.02 8.08 3.16
C LEU A 170 -9.16 7.35 4.51
N ILE A 171 -10.32 6.75 4.75
CA ILE A 171 -10.56 5.92 5.95
C ILE A 171 -9.74 4.64 5.89
N ALA A 172 -9.74 3.94 4.76
CA ALA A 172 -9.08 2.63 4.62
C ALA A 172 -7.54 2.70 4.67
N HIS A 173 -6.92 3.79 4.19
CA HIS A 173 -5.47 3.86 4.02
C HIS A 173 -4.76 4.83 4.97
N VAL A 174 -5.44 5.88 5.42
CA VAL A 174 -4.80 6.90 6.26
C VAL A 174 -5.31 6.81 7.68
N ALA A 175 -6.64 6.80 7.85
CA ALA A 175 -7.24 6.73 9.17
C ALA A 175 -7.38 5.29 9.70
N SER A 176 -7.06 4.25 8.94
CA SER A 176 -7.23 2.84 9.36
C SER A 176 -6.40 2.43 10.58
N LYS A 177 -5.42 3.24 10.99
CA LYS A 177 -4.66 3.04 12.24
C LYS A 177 -5.37 3.56 13.49
N ALA A 178 -6.57 4.10 13.39
CA ALA A 178 -7.38 4.47 14.55
C ALA A 178 -8.87 4.37 14.16
N ALA A 179 -9.76 4.17 15.12
CA ALA A 179 -11.21 4.28 14.89
C ALA A 179 -11.64 5.74 14.65
N CYS A 180 -10.88 6.49 13.83
CA CYS A 180 -11.10 7.89 13.53
C CYS A 180 -12.33 8.05 12.63
N LYS A 181 -13.14 9.04 12.96
CA LYS A 181 -14.29 9.50 12.19
C LYS A 181 -14.02 10.90 11.66
N TYR A 182 -14.79 11.31 10.66
CA TYR A 182 -14.76 12.69 10.21
C TYR A 182 -15.30 13.60 11.31
N PRO A 183 -14.69 14.77 11.52
CA PRO A 183 -13.66 15.39 10.67
C PRO A 183 -12.23 14.89 10.94
N LEU A 184 -11.38 14.91 9.90
CA LEU A 184 -9.97 14.52 9.94
C LEU A 184 -9.07 15.70 9.61
N LEU A 185 -8.01 15.89 10.39
CA LEU A 185 -7.06 17.00 10.21
C LEU A 185 -5.72 16.49 9.67
N PHE A 186 -5.22 17.21 8.68
CA PHE A 186 -3.87 17.08 8.17
C PHE A 186 -3.14 18.39 8.37
N CYS A 187 -1.95 18.32 8.94
CA CYS A 187 -1.07 19.48 9.07
C CYS A 187 0.28 19.19 8.42
N ASN A 188 0.69 20.08 7.51
CA ASN A 188 1.93 20.02 6.73
C ASN A 188 2.12 18.65 6.03
N GLY A 189 1.06 18.16 5.39
CA GLY A 189 1.09 16.88 4.67
C GLY A 189 1.04 15.63 5.55
N LYS A 190 1.05 15.78 6.88
CA LYS A 190 0.99 14.66 7.84
C LYS A 190 -0.41 14.56 8.45
N PHE A 191 -0.90 13.35 8.60
CA PHE A 191 -2.15 13.08 9.32
C PHE A 191 -1.95 13.40 10.80
N VAL A 192 -2.84 14.22 11.36
CA VAL A 192 -2.84 14.60 12.77
C VAL A 192 -3.78 13.70 13.55
N GLY A 193 -5.03 13.57 13.09
CA GLY A 193 -6.05 12.77 13.77
C GLY A 193 -7.47 13.20 13.46
N GLY A 194 -8.42 12.55 14.13
CA GLY A 194 -9.83 12.95 14.17
C GLY A 194 -10.09 14.05 15.20
N PHE A 195 -11.37 14.38 15.40
CA PHE A 195 -11.77 15.50 16.25
C PHE A 195 -11.30 15.42 17.71
N ASP A 196 -11.36 14.25 18.34
CA ASP A 196 -10.88 14.07 19.73
C ASP A 196 -9.39 14.40 19.87
N GLU A 197 -8.59 14.03 18.86
CA GLU A 197 -7.16 14.34 18.84
C GLU A 197 -6.91 15.83 18.64
N MET A 198 -7.73 16.52 17.82
CA MET A 198 -7.67 17.97 17.68
C MET A 198 -7.96 18.68 19.02
N LYS A 199 -9.01 18.25 19.74
CA LYS A 199 -9.33 18.74 21.09
C LYS A 199 -8.14 18.56 22.04
N ARG A 200 -7.62 17.34 22.12
CA ARG A 200 -6.49 17.00 22.98
C ARG A 200 -5.24 17.82 22.67
N LEU A 201 -4.90 18.01 21.40
CA LEU A 201 -3.74 18.81 20.99
C LEU A 201 -3.92 20.30 21.24
N ASN A 202 -5.14 20.81 21.12
CA ASN A 202 -5.46 22.20 21.41
C ASN A 202 -5.36 22.50 22.92
N GLU A 203 -5.88 21.61 23.76
CA GLU A 203 -5.73 21.71 25.23
C GLU A 203 -4.27 21.67 25.68
N GLN A 204 -3.43 20.93 24.94
CA GLN A 204 -1.97 20.89 25.16
C GLN A 204 -1.21 22.09 24.57
N GLY A 205 -1.90 23.00 23.87
CA GLY A 205 -1.28 24.13 23.17
C GLY A 205 -0.41 23.74 21.96
N LYS A 206 -0.47 22.49 21.50
CA LYS A 206 0.39 21.96 20.42
C LYS A 206 -0.22 22.05 19.03
N LEU A 207 -1.54 22.23 18.95
CA LEU A 207 -2.26 22.19 17.67
C LEU A 207 -1.78 23.28 16.70
N ALA A 208 -1.59 24.50 17.21
CA ALA A 208 -1.12 25.62 16.40
C ALA A 208 0.29 25.37 15.84
N ASP A 209 1.20 24.83 16.64
CA ASP A 209 2.57 24.53 16.23
C ASP A 209 2.64 23.47 15.12
N LEU A 210 1.75 22.48 15.18
CA LEU A 210 1.67 21.42 14.16
C LEU A 210 1.20 21.94 12.81
N CYS A 211 0.29 22.93 12.82
CA CYS A 211 -0.35 23.47 11.63
C CYS A 211 0.30 24.78 11.13
N ALA A 212 1.29 25.29 11.85
CA ALA A 212 2.14 26.38 11.37
C ALA A 212 2.87 25.95 10.08
N PRO A 213 2.87 26.77 9.01
CA PRO A 213 3.53 26.44 7.75
C PRO A 213 5.02 26.21 7.97
N GLY A 214 5.49 24.97 7.76
CA GLY A 214 6.90 24.61 7.84
C GLY A 214 7.58 25.20 9.08
N SER A 215 7.16 24.77 10.27
CA SER A 215 7.84 25.14 11.50
C SER A 215 9.33 24.88 11.35
N LEU A 216 10.17 25.70 11.98
CA LEU A 216 11.64 25.53 11.96
C LEU A 216 12.04 24.07 12.16
N THR A 217 11.30 23.36 13.04
CA THR A 217 11.42 21.93 13.31
C THR A 217 11.28 21.06 12.06
N GLN A 218 10.31 21.31 11.17
CA GLN A 218 10.15 20.54 9.93
C GLN A 218 11.26 20.82 8.92
N ARG A 219 11.71 22.08 8.80
CA ARG A 219 12.87 22.40 7.96
C ARG A 219 14.13 21.73 8.51
N LEU A 220 14.31 21.73 9.84
CA LEU A 220 15.41 21.04 10.51
C LEU A 220 15.32 19.52 10.31
N GLU A 221 14.15 18.90 10.44
CA GLU A 221 13.95 17.47 10.20
C GLU A 221 14.31 17.09 8.76
N GLN A 222 13.83 17.83 7.76
CA GLN A 222 14.17 17.58 6.36
C GLN A 222 15.66 17.72 6.11
N LEU A 223 16.30 18.68 6.78
CA LEU A 223 17.69 19.03 6.54
C LEU A 223 18.65 18.06 7.23
N ILE A 224 18.34 17.62 8.46
CA ILE A 224 19.12 16.61 9.20
C ILE A 224 19.03 15.23 8.50
N ASN A 225 17.89 14.90 7.90
CA ASN A 225 17.69 13.61 7.22
C ASN A 225 18.12 13.59 5.75
N LYS A 226 18.68 14.69 5.21
CA LYS A 226 19.03 14.82 3.79
C LYS A 226 20.23 13.94 3.39
N ALA A 227 21.10 13.60 4.33
CA ALA A 227 22.27 12.75 4.11
C ALA A 227 22.57 11.93 5.37
N PRO A 228 23.18 10.72 5.25
CA PRO A 228 23.59 9.91 6.40
C PRO A 228 24.52 10.63 7.38
N VAL A 229 25.34 11.55 6.86
CA VAL A 229 26.16 12.48 7.63
C VAL A 229 25.85 13.88 7.13
N MET A 230 25.26 14.73 7.97
CA MET A 230 24.90 16.11 7.65
C MET A 230 25.71 17.08 8.51
N VAL A 231 26.43 18.00 7.87
CA VAL A 231 27.31 18.98 8.52
C VAL A 231 26.70 20.38 8.47
N PHE A 232 26.64 21.04 9.63
CA PHE A 232 26.25 22.44 9.74
C PHE A 232 27.52 23.27 9.97
N MET A 233 27.95 24.05 8.97
CA MET A 233 29.24 24.73 9.00
C MET A 233 29.16 26.19 8.53
N LYS A 234 30.12 27.01 8.98
CA LYS A 234 30.26 28.38 8.47
C LYS A 234 30.94 28.32 7.11
N GLY A 235 30.19 28.60 6.04
CA GLY A 235 30.67 28.53 4.65
C GLY A 235 30.25 27.24 3.95
N SER A 236 30.92 26.86 2.88
CA SER A 236 30.68 25.59 2.18
C SER A 236 31.88 24.66 2.32
N PRO A 237 31.73 23.36 1.98
CA PRO A 237 32.85 22.43 1.89
C PRO A 237 34.03 22.94 1.03
N ASP A 238 33.73 23.69 -0.02
CA ASP A 238 34.75 24.26 -0.92
C ASP A 238 35.28 25.62 -0.45
N ALA A 239 34.50 26.34 0.35
CA ALA A 239 34.85 27.66 0.88
C ALA A 239 34.50 27.80 2.39
N PRO A 240 35.21 27.10 3.29
CA PRO A 240 34.98 27.18 4.73
C PRO A 240 35.41 28.54 5.30
N ARG A 241 34.54 29.16 6.10
CA ARG A 241 34.70 30.53 6.63
C ARG A 241 35.20 30.61 8.07
N CYS A 242 35.57 29.48 8.67
CA CYS A 242 36.07 29.40 10.05
C CYS A 242 37.12 28.29 10.18
N GLY A 243 38.04 28.40 11.15
CA GLY A 243 39.08 27.41 11.42
C GLY A 243 38.52 26.01 11.71
N PHE A 244 37.50 25.92 12.56
CA PHE A 244 36.82 24.65 12.85
C PHE A 244 36.18 24.03 11.60
N SER A 245 35.57 24.85 10.74
CA SER A 245 34.97 24.40 9.49
C SER A 245 36.03 23.87 8.51
N ARG A 246 37.23 24.47 8.47
CA ARG A 246 38.37 23.97 7.67
C ARG A 246 38.84 22.61 8.17
N THR A 247 39.11 22.49 9.47
CA THR A 247 39.59 21.24 10.08
C THR A 247 38.59 20.09 9.89
N LEU A 248 37.29 20.36 10.01
CA LEU A 248 36.26 19.33 9.82
C LEU A 248 36.24 18.81 8.36
N VAL A 249 36.28 19.71 7.37
CA VAL A 249 36.32 19.34 5.95
C VAL A 249 37.59 18.54 5.62
N GLU A 250 38.75 18.96 6.13
CA GLU A 250 40.02 18.24 5.94
C GLU A 250 39.98 16.84 6.54
N LEU A 251 39.39 16.68 7.73
CA LEU A 251 39.24 15.39 8.39
C LEU A 251 38.32 14.47 7.60
N PHE A 252 37.19 14.98 7.10
CA PHE A 252 36.25 14.19 6.31
C PHE A 252 36.86 13.78 4.96
N LYS A 253 37.61 14.68 4.30
CA LYS A 253 38.39 14.36 3.09
C LYS A 253 39.45 13.29 3.36
N LYS A 254 40.22 13.43 4.44
CA LYS A 254 41.28 12.47 4.82
C LYS A 254 40.74 11.07 5.12
N ASN A 255 39.54 10.97 5.70
CA ASN A 255 38.89 9.70 6.04
C ASN A 255 37.88 9.22 4.99
N ASN A 256 37.79 9.89 3.84
CA ASN A 256 36.88 9.56 2.73
C ASN A 256 35.41 9.45 3.15
N VAL A 257 34.95 10.33 4.05
CA VAL A 257 33.57 10.38 4.54
C VAL A 257 32.70 11.14 3.55
N THR A 258 31.60 10.54 3.09
CA THR A 258 30.58 11.24 2.29
C THR A 258 29.59 11.96 3.21
N TYR A 259 29.31 13.23 2.94
CA TYR A 259 28.43 14.05 3.78
C TYR A 259 27.69 15.11 2.95
N GLY A 260 26.53 15.53 3.46
CA GLY A 260 25.84 16.76 3.03
C GLY A 260 26.23 17.95 3.90
N SER A 261 26.07 19.18 3.39
CA SER A 261 26.36 20.40 4.15
C SER A 261 25.27 21.45 4.05
N PHE A 262 25.14 22.26 5.11
CA PHE A 262 24.33 23.49 5.16
C PHE A 262 25.07 24.60 5.89
#